data_AF-A0A967V8L0-F1
#
_entry.id   AF-A0A967V8L0-F1
#
_cell.length_a   1.000
_cell.length_b   1.000
_cell.length_c   1.000
_cell.angle_alpha   90.00
_cell.angle_beta   90.00
_cell.angle_gamma   90.00
#
_symmetry.space_group_name_H-M   'P 1'
#
loop_
_entity.id
_entity.type
_entity.pdbx_description
1 polymer ?
#
loop_
_entity_poly.entity_id
_entity_poly.type
_entity_poly.pdbx_seq_one_letter_code
_entity_poly.pdbx_strand_id
1 'polypeptide(L)'
;MKRFVWRLQRILEIETKKEQKMRSELLELTEKLAETRGLLLTQQMILKDIMTGLAAEIPRTRLGRQEFFLRFSGSIDERIEKLKEKMSALESQQKEKIAELLKVRRFKEGLDRLRAEAKTQFVKEQEKIEQKELDEMASVSFARNMIMAE
;
A
#
# COMPACT_ATOMS: atom_id res chain seq x y z
N MET A 1 31.60 -13.49 -19.79
CA MET A 1 30.80 -12.60 -18.91
C MET A 1 30.46 -13.26 -17.59
N LYS A 2 30.96 -12.71 -16.48
CA LYS A 2 30.57 -13.15 -15.12
C LYS A 2 29.11 -12.75 -14.84
N ARG A 3 28.38 -13.52 -14.03
CA ARG A 3 26.99 -13.19 -13.65
C ARG A 3 26.99 -12.07 -12.59
N PHE A 4 26.12 -11.07 -12.74
CA PHE A 4 25.88 -10.06 -11.72
C PHE A 4 25.13 -10.66 -10.53
N VAL A 5 25.72 -10.59 -9.34
CA VAL A 5 25.10 -11.04 -8.08
C VAL A 5 24.96 -9.84 -7.16
N TRP A 6 23.72 -9.51 -6.80
CA TRP A 6 23.44 -8.37 -5.93
C TRP A 6 23.24 -8.82 -4.49
N ARG A 7 24.13 -8.38 -3.59
CA ARG A 7 24.17 -8.82 -2.18
C ARG A 7 22.90 -8.46 -1.39
N LEU A 8 22.18 -7.41 -1.81
CA LEU A 8 20.97 -6.93 -1.14
C LEU A 8 19.67 -7.53 -1.74
N GLN A 9 19.77 -8.49 -2.65
CA GLN A 9 18.62 -9.14 -3.26
C GLN A 9 17.66 -9.72 -2.21
N ARG A 10 18.22 -10.34 -1.16
CA ARG A 10 17.42 -10.91 -0.07
C ARG A 10 16.64 -9.86 0.71
N ILE A 11 17.23 -8.67 0.90
CA ILE A 11 16.58 -7.57 1.61
C ILE A 11 15.43 -7.02 0.77
N LEU A 12 15.63 -6.86 -0.54
CA LEU A 12 14.57 -6.44 -1.46
C LEU A 12 13.39 -7.41 -1.42
N GLU A 13 13.65 -8.72 -1.42
CA GLU A 13 12.60 -9.74 -1.30
C GLU A 13 11.83 -9.65 0.02
N ILE A 14 12.54 -9.46 1.14
CA ILE A 14 11.89 -9.30 2.46
C ILE A 14 10.99 -8.06 2.46
N GLU A 15 11.49 -6.93 1.93
CA GLU A 15 10.71 -5.68 1.86
C GLU A 15 9.51 -5.80 0.92
N THR A 16 9.62 -6.54 -0.19
CA THR A 16 8.47 -6.80 -1.08
C THR A 16 7.38 -7.60 -0.38
N LYS A 17 7.74 -8.62 0.42
CA LYS A 17 6.77 -9.40 1.20
C LYS A 17 6.14 -8.56 2.31
N LYS A 18 6.93 -7.71 2.96
CA LYS A 18 6.44 -6.77 3.98
C LYS A 18 5.45 -5.78 3.39
N GLU A 19 5.74 -5.21 2.22
CA GLU A 19 4.83 -4.34 1.47
C GLU A 19 3.52 -5.06 1.13
N GLN A 20 3.59 -6.30 0.62
CA GLN A 20 2.39 -7.09 0.30
C GLN A 20 1.53 -7.36 1.53
N LYS A 21 2.15 -7.75 2.65
CA LYS A 21 1.44 -7.96 3.92
C LYS A 21 0.78 -6.69 4.44
N MET A 22 1.48 -5.56 4.37
CA MET A 22 0.91 -4.27 4.78
C MET A 22 -0.26 -3.84 3.87
N ARG A 23 -0.21 -4.17 2.59
CA ARG A 23 -1.32 -3.91 1.65
C ARG A 23 -2.56 -4.76 1.97
N SER A 24 -2.39 -6.04 2.31
CA SER A 24 -3.52 -6.89 2.70
C SER A 24 -4.15 -6.40 4.00
N GLU A 25 -3.34 -6.03 5.00
CA GLU A 25 -3.83 -5.45 6.26
C GLU A 25 -4.58 -4.12 6.03
N LEU A 26 -4.10 -3.29 5.10
CA LEU A 26 -4.79 -2.05 4.72
C LEU A 26 -6.12 -2.33 4.02
N LEU A 27 -6.17 -3.35 3.15
CA LEU A 27 -7.40 -3.80 2.50
C LEU A 27 -8.45 -4.25 3.53
N GLU A 28 -8.06 -5.09 4.48
CA GLU A 28 -8.95 -5.51 5.57
C GLU A 28 -9.47 -4.32 6.41
N LEU A 29 -8.61 -3.33 6.68
CA LEU A 29 -9.02 -2.09 7.35
C LEU A 29 -10.02 -1.29 6.51
N THR A 30 -9.78 -1.17 5.19
CA THR A 30 -10.71 -0.46 4.30
C THR A 30 -12.07 -1.15 4.20
N GLU A 31 -12.09 -2.48 4.18
CA GLU A 31 -13.33 -3.26 4.16
C GLU A 31 -14.13 -3.04 5.45
N LYS A 32 -13.47 -3.14 6.62
CA LYS A 32 -14.11 -2.85 7.92
C LYS A 32 -14.65 -1.42 7.99
N LEU A 33 -13.92 -0.45 7.44
CA LEU A 33 -14.37 0.94 7.39
C LEU A 33 -15.59 1.09 6.47
N ALA A 34 -15.58 0.44 5.31
CA ALA A 34 -16.73 0.45 4.40
C ALA A 34 -17.96 -0.21 5.02
N GLU A 35 -17.78 -1.33 5.74
CA GLU A 35 -18.84 -2.02 6.47
C GLU A 35 -19.44 -1.13 7.57
N THR A 36 -18.60 -0.58 8.44
CA THR A 36 -19.05 0.32 9.53
C THR A 36 -19.76 1.56 8.99
N ARG A 37 -19.27 2.14 7.89
CA ARG A 37 -19.93 3.26 7.20
C ARG A 37 -21.28 2.85 6.62
N GLY A 38 -21.37 1.66 6.03
CA GLY A 38 -22.63 1.09 5.53
C GLY A 38 -23.66 0.89 6.66
N LEU A 39 -23.22 0.38 7.81
CA LEU A 39 -24.07 0.24 9.00
C LEU A 39 -24.55 1.59 9.52
N LEU A 40 -23.68 2.61 9.55
CA LEU A 40 -24.07 3.95 9.98
C LEU A 40 -25.12 4.56 9.04
N LEU A 41 -24.91 4.46 7.72
CA LEU A 41 -25.83 5.00 6.72
C LEU A 41 -27.20 4.32 6.76
N THR A 42 -27.22 3.00 6.92
CA THR A 42 -28.49 2.26 7.05
C THR A 42 -29.26 2.67 8.30
N GLN A 43 -28.59 2.86 9.44
CA GLN A 43 -29.23 3.38 10.65
C GLN A 43 -29.78 4.79 10.48
N GLN A 44 -29.02 5.70 9.85
CA GLN A 44 -29.48 7.06 9.56
C GLN A 44 -30.68 7.06 8.61
N MET A 45 -30.70 6.18 7.61
CA MET A 45 -31.82 6.05 6.68
C MET A 45 -33.08 5.56 7.40
N ILE A 46 -32.97 4.51 8.22
CA ILE A 46 -34.09 3.99 9.03
C ILE A 46 -34.66 5.10 9.93
N LEU A 47 -33.79 5.87 10.60
CA LEU A 47 -34.24 6.99 11.43
C LEU A 47 -34.98 8.06 10.61
N LYS A 48 -34.46 8.40 9.44
CA LYS A 48 -35.08 9.38 8.54
C LYS A 48 -36.45 8.90 8.04
N ASP A 49 -36.57 7.61 7.70
CA ASP A 49 -37.82 7.00 7.26
C ASP A 49 -38.87 6.98 8.39
N ILE A 50 -38.45 6.67 9.62
CA ILE A 50 -39.34 6.74 10.79
C ILE A 50 -39.79 8.19 11.05
N MET A 51 -38.87 9.16 11.01
CA MET A 51 -39.20 10.57 11.22
C MET A 51 -40.15 11.13 10.15
N THR A 52 -39.93 10.78 8.88
CA THR A 52 -40.81 11.20 7.78
C THR A 52 -42.19 10.53 7.88
N GLY A 53 -42.25 9.25 8.25
CA GLY A 53 -43.50 8.55 8.54
C GLY A 53 -44.29 9.20 9.68
N LEU A 54 -43.63 9.54 10.79
CA LEU A 54 -44.24 10.24 11.92
C LEU A 54 -44.74 11.65 11.55
N ALA A 55 -44.04 12.35 10.66
CA ALA A 55 -44.44 13.68 10.20
C ALA A 55 -45.69 13.67 9.30
N ALA A 56 -45.92 12.57 8.56
CA ALA A 56 -47.06 12.40 7.66
C ALA A 56 -48.36 11.96 8.37
N GLU A 57 -48.29 11.55 9.64
CA GLU A 57 -49.44 11.06 10.40
C GLU A 57 -50.33 12.15 11.01
N ILE A 58 -51.61 11.81 11.20
CA ILE A 58 -52.58 12.66 11.88
C ILE A 58 -52.15 12.85 13.35
N PRO A 59 -52.19 14.09 13.90
CA PRO A 59 -51.65 14.40 15.24
C PRO A 59 -52.18 13.52 16.39
N ARG A 60 -53.44 13.04 16.30
CA ARG A 60 -54.05 12.19 17.34
C ARG A 60 -53.47 10.77 17.39
N THR A 61 -53.07 10.19 16.26
CA THR A 61 -52.46 8.85 16.21
C THR A 61 -50.94 8.90 16.35
N ARG A 62 -50.34 10.04 16.00
CA ARG A 62 -48.89 10.29 16.06
C ARG A 62 -48.31 10.22 17.47
N LEU A 63 -49.02 10.70 18.49
CA LEU A 63 -48.52 10.81 19.86
C LEU A 63 -47.99 9.47 20.43
N GLY A 64 -48.71 8.37 20.24
CA GLY A 64 -48.30 7.06 20.73
C GLY A 64 -47.06 6.50 20.02
N ARG A 65 -46.96 6.68 18.69
CA ARG A 65 -45.77 6.27 17.91
C ARG A 65 -44.56 7.17 18.22
N GLN A 66 -44.80 8.45 18.48
CA GLN A 66 -43.75 9.41 18.84
C GLN A 66 -43.20 9.14 20.25
N GLU A 67 -44.05 8.80 21.21
CA GLU A 67 -43.61 8.38 22.55
C GLU A 67 -42.76 7.11 22.46
N PHE A 68 -43.19 6.12 21.68
CA PHE A 68 -42.41 4.91 21.45
C PHE A 68 -41.04 5.22 20.82
N PHE A 69 -41.00 6.05 19.78
CA PHE A 69 -39.74 6.48 19.16
C PHE A 69 -38.79 7.18 20.14
N LEU A 70 -39.29 8.12 20.96
CA LEU A 70 -38.48 8.85 21.95
C LEU A 70 -37.95 7.95 23.07
N ARG A 71 -38.68 6.89 23.44
CA ARG A 71 -38.18 5.90 24.41
C ARG A 71 -36.96 5.12 23.90
N PHE A 72 -36.90 4.87 22.59
CA PHE A 72 -35.79 4.13 21.97
C PHE A 72 -34.72 5.04 21.35
N SER A 73 -34.96 6.33 21.17
CA SER A 73 -34.03 7.26 20.51
C SER A 73 -32.68 7.30 21.20
N GLY A 74 -32.65 7.35 22.54
CA GLY A 74 -31.40 7.34 23.29
C GLY A 74 -30.52 6.10 23.01
N SER A 75 -31.13 4.92 22.89
CA SER A 75 -30.40 3.68 22.56
C SER A 75 -29.87 3.67 21.12
N ILE A 76 -30.58 4.31 20.20
CA ILE A 76 -30.17 4.43 18.80
C ILE A 76 -29.05 5.46 18.67
N ASP A 77 -29.15 6.59 19.37
CA ASP A 77 -28.14 7.64 19.40
C ASP A 77 -26.83 7.11 19.99
N GLU A 78 -26.89 6.35 21.09
CA GLU A 78 -25.71 5.66 21.65
C GLU A 78 -25.07 4.70 20.65
N ARG A 79 -25.88 4.00 19.85
CA ARG A 79 -25.37 3.06 18.85
C ARG A 79 -24.72 3.79 17.68
N ILE A 80 -25.27 4.93 17.28
CA ILE A 80 -24.69 5.81 16.26
C ILE A 80 -23.36 6.39 16.75
N GLU A 81 -23.28 6.87 17.98
CA GLU A 81 -22.03 7.39 18.54
C GLU A 81 -20.96 6.29 18.62
N LYS A 82 -21.31 5.09 19.09
CA LYS A 82 -20.38 3.94 19.08
C LYS A 82 -19.88 3.59 17.67
N LEU A 83 -20.72 3.72 16.64
CA LEU A 83 -20.30 3.49 15.26
C LEU A 83 -19.37 4.60 14.76
N LYS A 84 -19.63 5.87 15.09
CA LYS A 84 -18.75 7.00 14.77
C LYS A 84 -17.39 6.89 15.45
N GLU A 85 -17.36 6.52 16.73
CA GLU A 85 -16.11 6.28 17.46
C GLU A 85 -15.30 5.14 16.83
N LYS A 86 -15.95 4.03 16.48
CA LYS A 86 -15.28 2.93 15.75
C LYS A 86 -14.75 3.39 14.40
N MET A 87 -15.50 4.21 13.66
CA MET A 87 -15.03 4.77 12.40
C MET A 87 -13.81 5.66 12.59
N SER A 88 -13.80 6.56 13.58
CA SER A 88 -12.66 7.46 13.81
C SER A 88 -11.39 6.69 14.22
N ALA A 89 -11.55 5.62 15.01
CA ALA A 89 -10.46 4.73 15.37
C ALA A 89 -9.90 3.99 14.14
N LEU A 90 -10.78 3.44 13.30
CA LEU A 90 -10.38 2.75 12.06
C LEU A 90 -9.72 3.70 11.06
N GLU A 91 -10.21 4.93 10.92
CA GLU A 91 -9.60 5.98 10.08
C GLU A 91 -8.21 6.37 10.56
N SER A 92 -8.02 6.46 11.87
CA SER A 92 -6.71 6.77 12.47
C SER A 92 -5.71 5.65 12.19
N GLN A 93 -6.13 4.40 12.41
CA GLN A 93 -5.32 3.21 12.08
C GLN A 93 -4.99 3.14 10.59
N GLN A 94 -5.95 3.46 9.71
CA GLN A 94 -5.74 3.49 8.27
C GLN A 94 -4.68 4.53 7.88
N LYS A 95 -4.74 5.74 8.43
CA LYS A 95 -3.76 6.81 8.17
C LYS A 95 -2.35 6.42 8.61
N GLU A 96 -2.22 5.85 9.80
CA GLU A 96 -0.95 5.34 10.31
C GLU A 96 -0.39 4.25 9.39
N LYS A 97 -1.24 3.30 8.99
CA LYS A 97 -0.83 2.20 8.10
C LYS A 97 -0.40 2.67 6.72
N ILE A 98 -1.09 3.67 6.16
CA ILE A 98 -0.69 4.32 4.91
C ILE A 98 0.70 4.95 5.05
N ALA A 99 0.96 5.65 6.17
CA ALA A 99 2.27 6.26 6.41
C ALA A 99 3.38 5.21 6.52
N GLU A 100 3.14 4.08 7.19
CA GLU A 100 4.07 2.95 7.24
C GLU A 100 4.34 2.34 5.86
N LEU A 101 3.28 2.10 5.08
CA LEU A 101 3.38 1.55 3.73
C LEU A 101 4.22 2.47 2.83
N LEU A 102 4.03 3.79 2.92
CA LEU A 102 4.82 4.77 2.17
C LEU A 102 6.30 4.72 2.55
N LYS A 103 6.64 4.51 3.83
CA LYS A 103 8.04 4.35 4.25
C LYS A 103 8.67 3.10 3.64
N VAL A 104 7.98 1.97 3.70
CA VAL A 104 8.45 0.71 3.10
C VAL A 104 8.62 0.85 1.59
N ARG A 105 7.65 1.48 0.92
CA ARG A 105 7.71 1.72 -0.53
C ARG A 105 8.91 2.57 -0.93
N ARG A 106 9.15 3.70 -0.23
CA ARG A 106 10.32 4.56 -0.49
C ARG A 106 11.63 3.82 -0.27
N PHE A 107 11.72 3.00 0.77
CA PHE A 107 12.91 2.21 1.05
C PHE A 107 13.18 1.18 -0.06
N LYS A 108 12.15 0.46 -0.51
CA LYS A 108 12.24 -0.47 -1.64
C LYS A 108 12.64 0.23 -2.94
N GLU A 109 12.04 1.38 -3.25
CA GLU A 109 12.41 2.17 -4.43
C GLU A 109 13.88 2.62 -4.37
N GLY A 110 14.40 2.97 -3.19
CA GLY A 110 15.81 3.24 -2.98
C GLY A 110 16.71 2.02 -3.24
N LEU A 111 16.31 0.84 -2.77
CA LEU A 111 17.02 -0.41 -3.02
C LEU A 111 17.04 -0.78 -4.52
N ASP A 112 15.93 -0.58 -5.23
CA ASP A 112 15.86 -0.82 -6.68
C ASP A 112 16.76 0.13 -7.47
N ARG A 113 16.87 1.41 -7.06
CA ARG A 113 17.82 2.37 -7.65
C ARG A 113 19.26 1.92 -7.45
N LEU A 114 19.64 1.57 -6.22
CA LEU A 114 20.98 1.06 -5.90
C LEU A 114 21.31 -0.21 -6.71
N ARG A 115 20.32 -1.08 -6.93
CA ARG A 115 20.48 -2.27 -7.77
C ARG A 115 20.77 -1.89 -9.22
N ALA A 116 20.04 -0.92 -9.78
CA ALA A 116 20.22 -0.47 -11.14
C ALA A 116 21.60 0.19 -11.35
N GLU A 117 22.02 1.02 -10.41
CA GLU A 117 23.36 1.65 -10.41
C GLU A 117 24.47 0.60 -10.34
N ALA A 118 24.37 -0.34 -9.39
CA ALA A 118 25.36 -1.42 -9.24
C ALA A 118 25.43 -2.31 -10.48
N LYS A 119 24.30 -2.58 -11.13
CA LYS A 119 24.27 -3.34 -12.39
C LYS A 119 24.96 -2.57 -13.51
N THR A 120 24.73 -1.27 -13.60
CA THR A 120 25.35 -0.41 -14.62
C THR A 120 26.87 -0.36 -14.44
N GLN A 121 27.35 -0.19 -13.20
CA GLN A 121 28.78 -0.23 -12.88
C GLN A 121 29.39 -1.60 -13.20
N PHE A 122 28.71 -2.68 -12.86
CA PHE A 122 29.18 -4.03 -13.17
C PHE A 122 29.36 -4.27 -14.67
N VAL A 123 28.40 -3.82 -15.49
CA VAL A 123 28.49 -3.95 -16.96
C VAL A 123 29.67 -3.13 -17.50
N LYS A 124 29.80 -1.87 -17.09
CA LYS A 124 30.94 -1.01 -17.50
C LYS A 124 32.29 -1.63 -17.14
N GLU A 125 32.38 -2.26 -15.98
CA GLU A 125 33.62 -2.87 -15.52
C GLU A 125 33.92 -4.17 -16.24
N GLN A 126 32.90 -4.95 -16.64
CA GLN A 126 33.09 -6.09 -17.53
C GLN A 126 33.54 -5.64 -18.93
N GLU A 127 32.91 -4.61 -19.51
CA GLU A 127 33.29 -4.05 -20.81
C GLU A 127 34.74 -3.57 -20.82
N LYS A 128 35.19 -2.88 -19.77
CA LYS A 128 36.60 -2.45 -19.63
C LYS A 128 37.57 -3.62 -19.57
N ILE A 129 37.21 -4.71 -18.88
CA ILE A 129 38.07 -5.91 -18.80
C ILE A 129 38.14 -6.58 -20.17
N GLU A 130 36.99 -6.77 -20.82
CA GLU A 130 36.91 -7.38 -22.15
C GLU A 130 37.69 -6.55 -23.19
N GLN A 131 37.59 -5.22 -23.15
CA GLN A 131 38.37 -4.33 -24.02
C GLN A 131 39.89 -4.47 -23.78
N LYS A 132 40.34 -4.49 -22.53
CA LYS A 132 41.75 -4.69 -22.21
C LYS A 132 42.27 -6.04 -22.71
N GLU A 133 41.50 -7.11 -22.51
CA GLU A 133 41.87 -8.45 -23.01
C GLU A 133 41.98 -8.46 -24.54
N LEU A 134 41.06 -7.80 -25.25
CA LEU A 134 41.12 -7.67 -26.71
C LEU A 134 42.33 -6.87 -27.18
N ASP A 135 42.63 -5.74 -26.54
CA ASP A 135 43.77 -4.89 -26.87
C ASP A 135 45.11 -5.61 -26.62
N GLU A 136 45.21 -6.36 -25.53
CA GLU A 136 46.38 -7.20 -25.21
C GLU A 136 46.57 -8.30 -26.26
N MET A 137 45.50 -9.03 -26.63
CA MET A 137 45.58 -10.04 -27.70
C MET A 137 45.96 -9.44 -29.05
N ALA A 138 45.38 -8.29 -29.42
CA ALA A 138 45.70 -7.60 -30.67
C ALA A 138 47.17 -7.16 -30.70
N SER A 139 47.67 -6.62 -29.59
CA SER A 139 49.08 -6.22 -29.45
C SER A 139 50.04 -7.41 -29.58
N VAL A 140 49.72 -8.53 -28.93
CA VAL A 140 50.50 -9.78 -29.05
C VAL A 140 50.47 -10.32 -30.48
N SER A 141 49.30 -10.36 -31.12
CA SER A 141 49.17 -10.83 -32.50
C SER A 141 49.93 -9.95 -33.49
N PHE A 142 49.87 -8.63 -33.31
CA PHE A 142 50.58 -7.67 -34.16
C PHE A 142 52.09 -7.84 -34.02
N ALA A 143 52.60 -7.90 -32.78
CA ALA A 143 54.03 -8.13 -32.53
C ALA A 143 54.52 -9.45 -33.13
N ARG A 144 53.73 -10.52 -33.01
CA ARG A 144 54.05 -11.83 -33.59
C ARG A 144 54.13 -11.79 -35.12
N ASN A 145 53.21 -11.07 -35.76
CA ASN A 145 53.21 -10.93 -37.22
C ASN A 145 54.39 -10.10 -37.73
N MET A 146 54.83 -9.07 -36.99
CA MET A 146 56.04 -8.32 -37.35
C MET A 146 57.30 -9.19 -37.26
N ILE A 147 57.45 -10.00 -36.21
CA ILE A 147 58.61 -10.89 -36.04
C ILE A 147 58.65 -11.99 -37.13
N MET A 148 57.51 -12.42 -37.65
CA MET A 148 57.41 -13.46 -38.69
C MET A 148 57.51 -12.91 -40.12
N ALA A 149 57.50 -11.58 -40.29
CA ALA A 149 57.60 -10.90 -41.58
C ALA A 149 59.03 -10.40 -41.89
N GLU A 150 59.95 -10.49 -40.92
CA GLU A 150 61.41 -10.40 -41.11
C GLU A 150 62.00 -11.78 -41.44
#